data_AF-A0A9X3XEK2-F1
#
_entry.id   AF-A0A9X3XEK2-F1
#
_cell.length_a   1.000
_cell.length_b   1.000
_cell.length_c   1.000
_cell.angle_alpha   90.00
_cell.angle_beta   90.00
_cell.angle_gamma   90.00
#
_symmetry.space_group_name_H-M   'P 1'
#
loop_
_entity.id
_entity.type
_entity.pdbx_description
1 polymer ?
#
loop_
_entity_poly.entity_id
_entity_poly.type
_entity_poly.pdbx_seq_one_letter_code
_entity_poly.pdbx_strand_id
1 'polypeptide(L)'
;MDVADPIPPSVQALMDLFASELSHVSFPGVDRATLEQVVTEVRTHTEAVAKAEAALEAARAALRDSEETLSSKTTKALAYARVYAEDHPDIRSKVESVARIAGTASSPPGPSREASGDTPKRRGRPAKAKAASAEPAAEPAAEAAAEPTDGTPAAPPVMELGPSTISGEEAPEPSELNGAAHPA
;
A
#
# COMPACT_ATOMS: atom_id res chain seq x y z
N MET A 1 0.23 -4.68 15.22
CA MET A 1 0.96 -5.74 14.51
C MET A 1 1.99 -6.25 15.50
N ASP A 2 1.69 -7.33 16.21
CA ASP A 2 2.69 -8.01 17.03
C ASP A 2 3.74 -8.56 16.07
N VAL A 3 4.91 -7.91 16.03
CA VAL A 3 6.07 -8.46 15.36
C VAL A 3 6.48 -9.64 16.24
N ALA A 4 6.06 -10.85 15.85
CA ALA A 4 6.57 -12.07 16.44
C ALA A 4 8.09 -11.95 16.52
N ASP A 5 8.67 -12.25 17.70
CA ASP A 5 10.13 -12.12 17.89
C ASP A 5 10.83 -12.84 16.72
N PRO A 6 11.66 -12.13 15.92
CA PRO A 6 12.31 -12.73 14.76
C PRO A 6 13.26 -13.88 15.14
N ILE A 7 13.55 -14.01 16.43
CA ILE A 7 14.46 -15.04 16.96
C ILE A 7 13.66 -16.30 17.28
N PRO A 8 13.99 -17.45 16.66
CA PRO A 8 13.31 -18.70 16.95
C PRO A 8 13.58 -19.15 18.40
N PRO A 9 12.61 -19.82 19.05
CA PRO A 9 12.71 -20.21 20.46
C PRO A 9 13.89 -21.15 20.76
N SER A 10 14.36 -21.91 19.76
CA SER A 10 15.55 -22.75 19.88
C SER A 10 16.84 -21.95 20.10
N VAL A 11 16.94 -20.77 19.48
CA VAL A 11 18.10 -19.87 19.65
C VAL A 11 18.03 -19.18 21.01
N GLN A 12 16.83 -18.82 21.48
CA GLN A 12 16.64 -18.30 22.84
C GLN A 12 17.05 -19.34 23.90
N ALA A 13 16.61 -20.60 23.76
CA ALA A 13 17.01 -21.68 24.65
C ALA A 13 18.54 -21.94 24.63
N LEU A 14 19.18 -21.77 23.47
CA LEU A 14 20.64 -21.85 23.36
C LEU A 14 21.32 -20.69 24.12
N MET A 15 20.77 -19.47 24.04
CA MET A 15 21.27 -18.32 24.80
C MET A 15 21.17 -18.55 26.31
N ASP A 16 20.06 -19.11 26.77
CA ASP A 16 19.89 -19.46 28.18
C ASP A 16 20.90 -20.52 28.65
N LEU A 17 21.23 -21.49 27.79
CA LEU A 17 22.26 -22.50 28.06
C LEU A 17 23.67 -21.88 28.13
N PHE A 18 23.99 -20.95 27.22
CA PHE A 18 25.24 -20.19 27.25
C PHE A 18 25.33 -19.23 28.45
N ALA A 19 24.20 -18.72 28.92
CA ALA A 19 24.13 -17.86 30.09
C ALA A 19 24.26 -18.64 31.42
N SER A 20 23.88 -19.92 31.43
CA SER A 20 23.91 -20.78 32.61
C SER A 20 25.09 -21.75 32.57
N GLU A 21 24.89 -22.94 32.02
CA GLU A 21 25.79 -24.09 32.12
C GLU A 21 27.11 -23.89 31.38
N LEU A 22 27.10 -23.16 30.25
CA LEU A 22 28.29 -22.92 29.43
C LEU A 22 28.93 -21.55 29.69
N SER A 23 28.54 -20.86 30.76
CA SER A 23 29.08 -19.53 31.10
C SER A 23 30.60 -19.50 31.34
N HIS A 24 31.19 -20.64 31.69
CA HIS A 24 32.64 -20.80 31.91
C HIS A 24 33.41 -21.30 30.67
N VAL A 25 32.73 -21.62 29.57
CA VAL A 25 33.34 -22.20 28.36
C VAL A 25 33.24 -21.20 27.21
N SER A 26 34.39 -20.73 26.73
CA SER A 26 34.46 -19.89 25.53
C SER A 26 34.90 -20.75 24.34
N PHE A 27 34.04 -20.82 23.33
CA PHE A 27 34.40 -21.40 22.03
C PHE A 27 34.84 -20.26 21.10
N PRO A 28 35.95 -20.42 20.36
CA PRO A 28 36.38 -19.40 19.40
C PRO A 28 35.28 -19.08 18.38
N GLY A 29 34.83 -17.82 18.36
CA GLY A 29 33.81 -17.32 17.43
C GLY A 29 32.37 -17.70 17.74
N VAL A 30 32.11 -18.45 18.83
CA VAL A 30 30.76 -18.82 19.26
C VAL A 30 30.70 -18.76 20.78
N ASP A 31 30.76 -17.53 21.29
CA ASP A 31 30.53 -17.24 22.70
C ASP A 31 29.21 -16.49 22.89
N ARG A 32 28.84 -16.30 24.16
CA ARG A 32 27.62 -15.58 24.53
C ARG A 32 27.57 -14.17 23.93
N ALA A 33 28.68 -13.42 23.99
CA ALA A 33 28.74 -12.05 23.51
C ALA A 33 28.51 -11.96 22.00
N THR A 34 29.14 -12.85 21.23
CA THR A 34 28.99 -12.92 19.77
C THR A 34 27.55 -13.27 19.40
N LEU A 35 26.94 -14.22 20.10
CA LEU A 35 25.56 -14.64 19.81
C LEU A 35 24.53 -13.56 20.19
N GLU A 36 24.72 -12.87 21.32
CA GLU A 36 23.90 -11.70 21.72
C GLU A 36 24.03 -10.56 20.70
N GLN A 37 25.23 -10.33 20.16
CA GLN A 37 25.45 -9.35 19.11
C GLN A 37 24.69 -9.71 17.83
N VAL A 38 24.84 -10.94 17.33
CA VAL A 38 24.14 -11.39 16.11
C VAL A 38 22.61 -11.32 16.30
N VAL A 39 22.11 -11.71 17.47
CA VAL A 39 20.70 -11.59 17.85
C VAL A 39 20.22 -10.14 17.77
N THR A 40 21.02 -9.20 18.29
CA THR A 40 20.71 -7.77 18.25
C THR A 40 20.69 -7.26 16.82
N GLU A 41 21.69 -7.63 16.00
CA GLU A 41 21.76 -7.28 14.59
C GLU A 41 20.55 -7.80 13.80
N VAL A 42 20.13 -9.05 14.03
CA VAL A 42 18.92 -9.62 13.40
C VAL A 42 17.67 -8.83 13.77
N ARG A 43 17.51 -8.43 15.04
CA ARG A 43 16.39 -7.59 15.47
C ARG A 43 16.42 -6.23 14.79
N THR A 44 17.57 -5.55 14.78
CA THR A 44 17.74 -4.26 14.10
C THR A 44 17.43 -4.36 12.60
N HIS A 45 17.90 -5.41 11.92
CA HIS A 45 17.61 -5.63 10.51
C HIS A 45 16.13 -5.92 10.26
N THR A 46 15.47 -6.67 11.14
CA THR A 46 14.03 -6.95 11.02
C THR A 46 13.21 -5.67 11.16
N GLU A 47 13.56 -4.80 12.11
CA GLU A 47 12.93 -3.48 12.26
C GLU A 47 13.15 -2.59 11.03
N ALA A 48 14.37 -2.61 10.49
CA ALA A 48 14.68 -1.86 9.26
C ALA A 48 13.87 -2.36 8.06
N VAL A 49 13.70 -3.67 7.91
CA VAL A 49 12.85 -4.28 6.88
C VAL A 49 11.39 -3.86 7.07
N ALA A 50 10.84 -4.00 8.27
CA ALA A 50 9.47 -3.59 8.57
C ALA A 50 9.22 -2.10 8.24
N LYS A 51 10.18 -1.23 8.56
CA LYS A 51 10.12 0.20 8.20
C LYS A 51 10.16 0.42 6.70
N ALA A 52 11.03 -0.30 5.98
CA ALA A 52 11.15 -0.20 4.53
C ALA A 52 9.88 -0.68 3.81
N GLU A 53 9.27 -1.78 4.29
CA GLU A 53 8.01 -2.30 3.76
C GLU A 53 6.86 -1.32 3.98
N ALA A 54 6.77 -0.69 5.16
CA ALA A 54 5.80 0.35 5.42
C ALA A 54 5.97 1.57 4.49
N ALA A 55 7.21 2.00 4.26
CA ALA A 55 7.52 3.09 3.33
C ALA A 55 7.18 2.74 1.88
N LEU A 56 7.44 1.49 1.48
CA LEU A 56 7.11 0.98 0.15
C LEU A 56 5.59 0.93 -0.06
N GLU A 57 4.81 0.48 0.93
CA GLU A 57 3.35 0.46 0.80
C GLU A 57 2.78 1.88 0.72
N ALA A 58 3.32 2.82 1.50
CA ALA A 58 2.97 4.23 1.40
C ALA A 58 3.30 4.82 0.02
N ALA A 59 4.47 4.50 -0.54
CA ALA A 59 4.85 4.94 -1.88
C ALA A 59 3.94 4.37 -2.97
N ARG A 60 3.52 3.10 -2.84
CA ARG A 60 2.56 2.47 -3.75
C ARG A 60 1.18 3.12 -3.67
N ALA A 61 0.71 3.46 -2.48
CA ALA A 61 -0.54 4.20 -2.32
C ALA A 61 -0.46 5.56 -3.02
N ALA A 62 0.58 6.34 -2.75
CA ALA A 62 0.78 7.65 -3.38
C ALA A 62 0.90 7.58 -4.91
N LEU A 63 1.50 6.51 -5.45
CA LEU A 63 1.55 6.27 -6.89
C LEU A 63 0.15 6.06 -7.48
N ARG A 64 -0.68 5.20 -6.87
CA ARG A 64 -2.06 4.97 -7.33
C ARG A 64 -2.88 6.26 -7.30
N ASP A 65 -2.76 7.06 -6.24
CA ASP A 65 -3.46 8.35 -6.11
C ASP A 65 -3.04 9.33 -7.22
N SER A 66 -1.75 9.32 -7.56
CA SER A 66 -1.18 10.15 -8.63
C SER A 66 -1.67 9.71 -10.01
N GLU A 67 -1.76 8.40 -10.25
CA GLU A 67 -2.30 7.81 -11.48
C GLU A 67 -3.80 8.11 -11.65
N GLU A 68 -4.59 8.02 -10.57
CA GLU A 68 -6.01 8.38 -10.57
C GLU A 68 -6.20 9.89 -10.87
N THR A 69 -5.37 10.73 -10.25
CA THR A 69 -5.38 12.17 -10.52
C THR A 69 -5.02 12.45 -11.99
N LEU A 70 -4.00 11.77 -12.52
CA LEU A 70 -3.55 11.94 -13.90
C LEU A 70 -4.62 11.48 -14.89
N SER A 71 -5.24 10.32 -14.68
CA SER A 71 -6.31 9.79 -15.55
C SER A 71 -7.54 10.70 -15.53
N SER A 72 -7.94 11.20 -14.37
CA SER A 72 -9.03 12.16 -14.21
C SER A 72 -8.75 13.46 -14.96
N LYS A 73 -7.53 14.02 -14.82
CA LYS A 73 -7.12 15.24 -15.53
C LYS A 73 -7.05 15.02 -17.04
N THR A 74 -6.53 13.87 -17.48
CA THR A 74 -6.43 13.51 -18.90
C THR A 74 -7.80 13.40 -19.55
N THR A 75 -8.76 12.77 -18.85
CA THR A 75 -10.15 12.67 -19.32
C THR A 75 -10.78 14.05 -19.48
N LYS A 76 -10.62 14.94 -18.49
CA LYS A 76 -11.11 16.32 -18.56
C LYS A 76 -10.42 17.12 -19.68
N ALA A 77 -9.11 16.97 -19.83
CA ALA A 77 -8.33 17.63 -20.88
C ALA A 77 -8.77 17.19 -22.28
N LEU A 78 -9.04 15.89 -22.49
CA LEU A 78 -9.60 15.39 -23.75
C LEU A 78 -11.00 15.95 -24.02
N ALA A 79 -11.84 16.08 -22.99
CA ALA A 79 -13.15 16.71 -23.15
C ALA A 79 -13.03 18.18 -23.58
N TYR A 80 -12.16 18.96 -22.94
CA TYR A 80 -11.92 20.35 -23.33
C TYR A 80 -11.29 20.49 -24.72
N ALA A 81 -10.35 19.60 -25.06
CA ALA A 81 -9.75 19.58 -26.38
C ALA A 81 -10.79 19.28 -27.47
N ARG A 82 -11.80 18.43 -27.20
CA ARG A 82 -12.90 18.16 -28.13
C ARG A 82 -13.76 19.41 -28.37
N VAL A 83 -14.13 20.14 -27.31
CA VAL A 83 -14.90 21.38 -27.41
C VAL A 83 -14.13 22.43 -28.21
N TYR A 84 -12.84 22.62 -27.91
CA TYR A 84 -12.00 23.55 -28.66
C TYR A 84 -11.83 23.16 -30.14
N ALA A 85 -11.80 21.86 -30.43
CA ALA A 85 -11.64 21.35 -31.79
C ALA A 85 -12.91 21.44 -32.65
N GLU A 86 -14.05 21.90 -32.12
CA GLU A 86 -15.28 22.09 -32.88
C GLU A 86 -15.09 23.10 -34.03
N ASP A 87 -14.32 24.18 -33.78
CA ASP A 87 -14.02 25.23 -34.75
C ASP A 87 -12.74 24.95 -35.57
N HIS A 88 -12.03 23.86 -35.28
CA HIS A 88 -10.71 23.56 -35.82
C HIS A 88 -10.59 22.11 -36.33
N PRO A 89 -10.92 21.84 -37.62
CA PRO A 89 -10.98 20.49 -38.16
C PRO A 89 -9.63 19.74 -38.12
N ASP A 90 -8.52 20.46 -38.29
CA ASP A 90 -7.16 19.89 -38.22
C ASP A 90 -6.79 19.39 -36.81
N ILE A 91 -7.33 20.04 -35.78
CA ILE A 91 -7.09 19.70 -34.38
C ILE A 91 -8.00 18.54 -33.96
N ARG A 92 -9.23 18.51 -34.48
CA ARG A 92 -10.22 17.46 -34.21
C ARG A 92 -9.71 16.07 -34.56
N SER A 93 -9.14 15.90 -35.75
CA SER A 93 -8.56 14.62 -36.18
C SER A 93 -7.47 14.13 -35.23
N LYS A 94 -6.62 15.04 -34.74
CA LYS A 94 -5.55 14.74 -33.77
C LYS A 94 -6.13 14.31 -32.42
N VAL A 95 -7.12 15.03 -31.90
CA VAL A 95 -7.77 14.70 -30.62
C VAL A 95 -8.49 13.35 -30.69
N GLU A 96 -9.15 13.02 -31.79
CA GLU A 96 -9.78 11.72 -32.01
C GLU A 96 -8.76 10.57 -32.09
N SER A 97 -7.59 10.81 -32.69
CA SER A 97 -6.49 9.84 -32.69
C SER A 97 -5.97 9.56 -31.27
N VAL A 98 -5.78 10.62 -30.47
CA VAL A 98 -5.32 10.48 -29.08
C VAL A 98 -6.36 9.77 -28.22
N ALA A 99 -7.65 10.09 -28.40
CA ALA A 99 -8.73 9.43 -27.67
C ALA A 99 -8.86 7.92 -27.98
N ARG A 100 -8.58 7.51 -29.23
CA ARG A 100 -8.53 6.09 -29.61
C ARG A 100 -7.40 5.34 -28.92
N ILE A 101 -6.20 5.94 -28.86
CA ILE A 101 -5.04 5.33 -28.19
C ILE A 101 -5.28 5.23 -26.68
N ALA A 102 -5.90 6.25 -26.08
CA ALA A 102 -6.24 6.26 -24.66
C ALA A 102 -7.40 5.32 -24.29
N GLY A 103 -8.01 4.60 -25.25
CA GLY A 103 -9.16 3.73 -25.00
C GLY A 103 -10.44 4.48 -24.57
N THR A 104 -10.45 5.81 -24.65
CA THR A 104 -11.58 6.66 -24.22
C THR A 104 -12.59 6.94 -25.34
N ALA A 105 -12.28 6.51 -26.57
CA ALA A 105 -13.24 6.47 -27.66
C ALA A 105 -14.13 5.24 -27.50
N SER A 106 -15.25 5.41 -26.77
CA SER A 106 -16.38 4.47 -26.86
C SER A 106 -16.85 4.47 -28.32
N SER A 107 -16.43 3.46 -29.06
CA SER A 107 -17.02 3.14 -30.36
C SER A 107 -18.51 2.83 -30.10
N PRO A 108 -19.46 3.34 -30.91
CA PRO A 108 -20.86 2.97 -30.75
C PRO A 108 -20.98 1.44 -30.82
N PRO A 109 -21.78 0.80 -29.94
CA PRO A 109 -22.02 -0.63 -30.01
C PRO A 109 -22.72 -0.94 -31.34
N GLY A 110 -21.94 -1.36 -32.34
CA GLY A 110 -22.48 -1.97 -33.54
C GLY A 110 -23.19 -3.28 -33.16
N PRO A 111 -24.33 -3.62 -33.79
CA PRO A 111 -25.14 -4.77 -33.41
C PRO A 111 -24.40 -6.07 -33.77
N SER A 112 -23.56 -6.56 -32.87
CA SER A 112 -22.99 -7.90 -32.94
C SER A 112 -23.70 -8.79 -31.95
N ARG A 113 -24.95 -9.15 -32.26
CA ARG A 113 -25.61 -10.26 -31.59
C ARG A 113 -26.70 -10.88 -32.48
N GLU A 114 -26.27 -11.71 -33.42
CA GLU A 114 -27.04 -12.83 -33.94
C GLU A 114 -26.11 -13.78 -34.71
N ALA A 115 -25.35 -14.58 -33.96
CA ALA A 115 -24.87 -15.87 -34.42
C ALA A 115 -25.40 -16.90 -33.43
N SER A 116 -26.63 -17.32 -33.69
CA SER A 116 -27.28 -18.46 -33.06
C SER A 116 -26.54 -19.75 -33.40
N GLY A 117 -26.48 -20.64 -32.40
CA GLY A 117 -26.32 -22.08 -32.60
C GLY A 117 -24.90 -22.60 -32.41
N ASP A 118 -24.65 -23.28 -31.28
CA ASP A 118 -24.60 -24.74 -31.30
C ASP A 118 -24.46 -25.28 -29.85
N THR A 119 -25.36 -26.20 -29.49
CA THR A 119 -25.18 -27.07 -28.31
C THR A 119 -25.06 -28.48 -28.85
N PRO A 120 -24.04 -29.25 -28.42
CA PRO A 120 -24.33 -30.65 -28.15
C PRO A 120 -23.61 -31.25 -26.92
N LYS A 121 -24.46 -31.78 -26.04
CA LYS A 121 -24.46 -33.16 -25.49
C LYS A 121 -23.24 -33.71 -24.74
N ARG A 122 -23.44 -33.83 -23.41
CA ARG A 122 -23.56 -35.11 -22.65
C ARG A 122 -22.80 -36.34 -23.19
N ARG A 123 -21.75 -36.76 -22.46
CA ARG A 123 -21.39 -38.15 -22.06
C ARG A 123 -20.06 -38.07 -21.28
N GLY A 124 -19.88 -38.55 -20.06
CA GLY A 124 -20.76 -39.22 -19.12
C GLY A 124 -19.99 -39.46 -17.82
N ARG A 125 -20.68 -39.40 -16.69
CA ARG A 125 -20.30 -40.13 -15.46
C ARG A 125 -21.54 -40.30 -14.57
N PRO A 126 -21.98 -41.54 -14.30
CA PRO A 126 -23.12 -41.77 -13.41
C PRO A 126 -22.65 -42.05 -11.96
N ALA A 127 -23.29 -41.38 -10.99
CA ALA A 127 -23.52 -41.86 -9.61
C ALA A 127 -24.60 -40.93 -9.01
N LYS A 128 -25.89 -41.28 -9.06
CA LYS A 128 -26.69 -42.14 -8.15
C LYS A 128 -26.78 -41.62 -6.70
N ALA A 129 -27.96 -41.08 -6.39
CA ALA A 129 -28.69 -40.93 -5.11
C ALA A 129 -27.99 -40.13 -3.98
N LYS A 130 -28.50 -38.97 -3.53
CA LYS A 130 -29.76 -38.71 -2.79
C LYS A 130 -29.82 -39.45 -1.43
N ALA A 131 -29.47 -38.73 -0.37
CA ALA A 131 -30.22 -38.76 0.89
C ALA A 131 -30.30 -37.32 1.41
N ALA A 132 -31.52 -36.90 1.70
CA ALA A 132 -31.90 -35.58 2.15
C ALA A 132 -32.41 -35.67 3.59
N SER A 133 -32.57 -34.50 4.21
CA SER A 133 -33.33 -34.20 5.43
C SER A 133 -32.58 -34.46 6.75
N ALA A 134 -32.62 -33.59 7.76
CA ALA A 134 -33.43 -32.39 7.99
C ALA A 134 -32.79 -31.55 9.11
N GLU A 135 -32.97 -30.23 9.08
CA GLU A 135 -33.14 -29.45 10.31
C GLU A 135 -34.30 -28.44 10.12
N PRO A 136 -35.24 -28.37 11.07
CA PRO A 136 -36.45 -27.54 10.97
C PRO A 136 -36.28 -26.15 11.62
N ALA A 137 -37.16 -25.26 11.17
CA ALA A 137 -37.38 -23.91 11.66
C ALA A 137 -37.95 -23.85 13.09
N ALA A 138 -37.67 -22.74 13.79
CA ALA A 138 -38.69 -21.90 14.46
C ALA A 138 -38.05 -20.68 15.15
N GLU A 139 -38.49 -19.48 14.76
CA GLU A 139 -38.51 -18.28 15.60
C GLU A 139 -39.47 -18.48 16.79
N PRO A 140 -39.37 -17.68 17.88
CA PRO A 140 -40.29 -16.55 17.99
C PRO A 140 -39.77 -15.31 18.74
N ALA A 141 -40.62 -14.27 18.69
CA ALA A 141 -40.47 -12.87 19.06
C ALA A 141 -40.54 -12.50 20.57
N ALA A 142 -40.17 -11.23 20.84
CA ALA A 142 -40.65 -10.25 21.86
C ALA A 142 -39.44 -9.56 22.55
N GLU A 143 -39.07 -8.32 22.20
CA GLU A 143 -39.64 -7.01 22.59
C GLU A 143 -39.43 -6.64 24.08
N ALA A 144 -38.52 -5.69 24.35
CA ALA A 144 -38.67 -4.63 25.37
C ALA A 144 -37.43 -3.70 25.45
N ALA A 145 -37.67 -2.42 25.13
CA ALA A 145 -37.24 -1.18 25.81
C ALA A 145 -35.81 -1.02 26.41
N ALA A 146 -35.08 0.00 25.95
CA ALA A 146 -34.68 1.19 26.74
C ALA A 146 -33.61 2.05 26.03
N GLU A 147 -33.96 3.28 25.62
CA GLU A 147 -33.06 4.46 25.70
C GLU A 147 -33.08 4.97 27.16
N PRO A 148 -32.16 5.82 27.69
CA PRO A 148 -31.42 6.88 27.00
C PRO A 148 -30.00 7.24 27.58
N THR A 149 -29.44 8.33 27.03
CA THR A 149 -28.38 9.25 27.54
C THR A 149 -26.94 8.75 27.72
N ASP A 150 -26.04 9.28 26.90
CA ASP A 150 -24.96 10.20 27.34
C ASP A 150 -24.38 10.85 26.08
N GLY A 151 -24.34 12.17 25.94
CA GLY A 151 -23.34 12.97 26.62
C GLY A 151 -22.37 13.50 25.57
N THR A 152 -22.74 14.61 24.94
CA THR A 152 -21.86 15.43 24.09
C THR A 152 -20.88 16.19 24.98
N PRO A 153 -19.56 15.97 24.88
CA PRO A 153 -18.57 17.02 25.11
C PRO A 153 -18.18 17.60 23.74
N ALA A 154 -18.56 18.83 23.42
CA ALA A 154 -17.88 20.05 23.85
C ALA A 154 -16.40 20.11 23.42
N ALA A 155 -16.21 20.86 22.33
CA ALA A 155 -15.04 21.67 21.96
C ALA A 155 -13.67 20.99 21.74
N PRO A 156 -13.11 21.06 20.51
CA PRO A 156 -11.67 21.08 20.34
C PRO A 156 -11.12 22.47 20.75
N PRO A 157 -10.11 22.56 21.63
CA PRO A 157 -9.34 23.80 21.77
C PRO A 157 -8.51 24.00 20.50
N VAL A 158 -8.90 25.01 19.72
CA VAL A 158 -8.04 25.67 18.73
C VAL A 158 -6.90 26.35 19.48
N MET A 159 -5.80 25.61 19.69
CA MET A 159 -4.53 26.23 20.09
C MET A 159 -3.90 26.88 18.86
N GLU A 160 -4.12 28.19 18.79
CA GLU A 160 -3.09 29.21 18.67
C GLU A 160 -2.02 29.00 17.59
N LEU A 161 -2.29 29.63 16.44
CA LEU A 161 -1.28 30.06 15.47
C LEU A 161 -0.34 31.08 16.14
N GLY A 162 0.77 30.61 16.69
CA GLY A 162 1.95 31.44 16.88
C GLY A 162 2.79 31.43 15.60
N PRO A 163 3.06 32.56 14.94
CA PRO A 163 4.20 32.64 14.02
C PRO A 163 5.48 32.66 14.87
N SER A 164 6.06 31.47 15.07
CA SER A 164 7.43 31.35 15.54
C SER A 164 8.34 32.12 14.59
N THR A 165 8.98 33.11 15.18
CA THR A 165 10.16 33.84 14.71
C THR A 165 11.17 32.89 14.04
N ILE A 166 11.35 33.02 12.72
CA ILE A 166 12.60 32.57 12.10
C ILE A 166 13.63 33.69 12.27
N SER A 167 14.33 33.63 13.40
CA SER A 167 15.63 34.28 13.54
C SER A 167 16.61 33.56 12.63
N GLY A 168 17.33 34.37 11.84
CA GLY A 168 18.72 34.16 11.41
C GLY A 168 19.12 32.76 10.95
N GLU A 169 19.28 32.59 9.64
CA GLU A 169 20.38 31.76 9.16
C GLU A 169 21.17 32.54 8.12
N GLU A 170 22.34 32.93 8.59
CA GLU A 170 23.48 33.56 7.95
C GLU A 170 23.95 32.71 6.78
N ALA A 171 23.98 33.30 5.59
CA ALA A 171 24.51 32.65 4.39
C ALA A 171 26.04 32.50 4.52
N PRO A 172 26.61 31.28 4.42
CA PRO A 172 28.06 31.14 4.31
C PRO A 172 28.52 31.50 2.90
N GLU A 173 29.55 32.35 2.84
CA GLU A 173 30.24 32.77 1.62
C GLU A 173 30.81 31.59 0.81
N PRO A 174 30.79 31.64 -0.53
CA PRO A 174 31.56 30.71 -1.35
C PRO A 174 33.04 31.06 -1.30
N SER A 175 33.76 30.47 -0.34
CA SER A 175 35.23 30.37 -0.39
C SER A 175 35.65 29.28 -1.37
N GLU A 176 35.67 29.60 -2.67
CA GLU A 176 36.40 28.82 -3.67
C GLU A 176 37.12 29.73 -4.66
N LEU A 177 38.39 30.03 -4.36
CA LEU A 177 39.37 30.30 -5.41
C LEU A 177 40.63 29.51 -5.09
N ASN A 178 40.60 28.25 -5.54
CA ASN A 178 41.72 27.34 -5.54
C ASN A 178 42.93 27.98 -6.23
N GLY A 179 44.02 28.12 -5.46
CA GLY A 179 45.35 28.34 -6.00
C GLY A 179 45.81 27.09 -6.73
N ALA A 180 46.05 27.22 -8.03
CA ALA A 180 46.84 26.31 -8.83
C ALA A 180 47.81 27.13 -9.69
N ALA A 181 48.84 27.68 -9.05
CA ALA A 181 50.03 28.18 -9.73
C ALA A 181 51.09 27.07 -9.68
N HIS A 182 51.23 26.36 -10.80
CA HIS A 182 52.35 25.46 -11.08
C HIS A 182 53.62 26.29 -11.30
N PRO A 183 54.74 26.05 -10.60
CA PRO A 183 56.03 26.61 -10.98
C PRO A 183 56.68 25.78 -12.10
N ALA A 184 57.39 26.48 -12.98
CA ALA A 184 58.32 25.94 -13.97
C ALA A 184 59.74 25.90 -13.40
#